data_AF-A0A919LXY1-F1
#
_entry.id   AF-A0A919LXY1-F1
#
_cell.length_a   1.000
_cell.length_b   1.000
_cell.length_c   1.000
_cell.angle_alpha   90.00
_cell.angle_beta   90.00
_cell.angle_gamma   90.00
#
_symmetry.space_group_name_H-M   'P 1'
#
loop_
_entity.id
_entity.type
_entity.pdbx_description
1 polymer ?
#
loop_
_entity_poly.entity_id
_entity_poly.type
_entity_poly.pdbx_seq_one_letter_code
_entity_poly.pdbx_strand_id
1 'polypeptide(L)'
;MMALPIIVAVLLLFVPVPEGLPPYAWHYFAIFVGVIVGLIFEPLPGAVIGITGVVVIALCSQWLLFSPDQMAAPASKWLAPPLSGR
;
A
#
# COMPACT_ATOMS: atom_id res chain seq x y z
N MET A 1 -5.77 -22.00 5.51
CA MET A 1 -5.70 -20.67 6.14
C MET A 1 -4.56 -19.82 5.58
N MET A 2 -3.37 -20.38 5.37
CA MET A 2 -2.16 -19.68 4.87
C MET A 2 -2.35 -18.79 3.64
N ALA A 3 -3.15 -19.22 2.65
CA ALA A 3 -3.36 -18.46 1.41
C ALA A 3 -4.46 -17.39 1.51
N LEU A 4 -5.27 -17.39 2.57
CA LEU A 4 -6.42 -16.50 2.70
C LEU A 4 -6.07 -15.00 2.61
N PRO A 5 -4.98 -14.51 3.24
CA PRO A 5 -4.56 -13.11 3.13
C PRO A 5 -4.33 -12.68 1.67
N ILE A 6 -3.69 -13.57 0.90
CA ILE A 6 -3.35 -13.34 -0.50
C ILE A 6 -4.62 -13.37 -1.36
N ILE A 7 -5.49 -14.36 -1.13
CA ILE A 7 -6.75 -14.50 -1.85
C ILE A 7 -7.61 -13.25 -1.66
N VAL A 8 -7.76 -12.76 -0.42
CA VAL A 8 -8.56 -11.57 -0.14
C VAL A 8 -7.99 -10.33 -0.83
N ALA A 9 -6.68 -10.11 -0.73
CA ALA A 9 -6.03 -8.99 -1.41
C ALA A 9 -6.22 -9.05 -2.93
N VAL A 10 -6.02 -10.23 -3.53
CA VAL A 10 -6.17 -10.43 -4.98
C VAL A 10 -7.62 -10.23 -5.43
N LEU A 11 -8.60 -10.73 -4.68
CA LEU A 11 -10.01 -10.51 -4.98
C LEU A 11 -10.37 -9.03 -4.96
N LEU A 12 -9.88 -8.27 -3.97
CA LEU A 12 -10.08 -6.83 -3.90
C LEU A 12 -9.42 -6.07 -5.06
N LEU A 13 -8.26 -6.55 -5.54
CA LEU A 13 -7.61 -5.97 -6.72
C LEU A 13 -8.40 -6.18 -8.02
N PHE A 14 -9.20 -7.26 -8.11
CA PHE A 14 -10.11 -7.49 -9.23
C PHE A 14 -11.44 -6.72 -9.11
N VAL A 15 -11.77 -6.22 -7.93
CA VAL A 15 -12.93 -5.33 -7.75
C VAL A 15 -12.61 -3.96 -8.36
N PRO A 16 -13.51 -3.39 -9.18
CA PRO A 16 -13.29 -2.08 -9.79
C PRO A 16 -13.11 -1.01 -8.71
N VAL A 17 -12.21 -0.07 -8.99
CA VAL A 17 -11.93 1.07 -8.10
C VAL A 17 -13.23 1.87 -7.89
N PRO A 18 -13.62 2.14 -6.63
CA PRO A 18 -14.78 2.99 -6.34
C PRO A 18 -14.63 4.40 -6.92
N GLU A 19 -15.74 4.98 -7.36
CA GLU A 19 -15.74 6.36 -7.88
C GLU A 19 -15.21 7.35 -6.82
N GLY A 20 -14.43 8.33 -7.26
CA GLY A 20 -13.82 9.33 -6.38
C GLY A 20 -12.58 8.86 -5.62
N LEU A 21 -12.14 7.61 -5.79
CA LEU A 21 -10.91 7.09 -5.20
C LEU A 21 -9.80 6.96 -6.27
N PRO A 22 -8.58 7.47 -6.01
CA PRO A 22 -7.45 7.23 -6.90
C PRO A 22 -7.08 5.74 -6.97
N PRO A 23 -6.73 5.18 -8.15
CA PRO A 23 -6.41 3.76 -8.28
C PRO A 23 -5.32 3.30 -7.31
N TYR A 24 -4.19 4.00 -7.21
CA TYR A 24 -3.08 3.61 -6.32
C TYR A 24 -3.52 3.44 -4.85
N ALA A 25 -4.45 4.27 -4.39
CA ALA A 25 -5.01 4.18 -3.04
C ALA A 25 -5.87 2.92 -2.84
N TRP A 26 -6.66 2.52 -3.87
CA TRP A 26 -7.42 1.27 -3.84
C TRP A 26 -6.52 0.03 -3.78
N HIS A 27 -5.45 0.02 -4.56
CA HIS A 27 -4.50 -1.09 -4.59
C HIS A 27 -3.74 -1.21 -3.25
N TYR A 28 -3.33 -0.08 -2.66
CA TYR A 28 -2.75 -0.05 -1.31
C TYR A 28 -3.73 -0.62 -0.27
N PHE A 29 -4.99 -0.18 -0.32
CA PHE A 29 -6.04 -0.66 0.57
C PHE A 29 -6.23 -2.17 0.44
N ALA A 30 -6.27 -2.72 -0.78
CA ALA A 30 -6.43 -4.16 -1.01
C ALA A 30 -5.32 -4.99 -0.33
N ILE A 31 -4.06 -4.54 -0.44
CA ILE A 31 -2.92 -5.20 0.20
C ILE A 31 -3.00 -5.08 1.72
N PHE A 32 -3.37 -3.90 2.23
CA PHE A 32 -3.53 -3.67 3.66
C PHE A 32 -4.63 -4.54 4.28
N VAL A 33 -5.75 -4.74 3.59
CA VAL A 33 -6.79 -5.69 4.02
C VAL A 33 -6.25 -7.12 4.05
N GLY A 34 -5.45 -7.52 3.06
CA GLY A 34 -4.73 -8.79 3.09
C GLY A 34 -3.89 -8.96 4.36
N VAL A 35 -3.13 -7.92 4.74
CA VAL A 35 -2.34 -7.91 5.99
C VAL A 35 -3.23 -8.07 7.22
N ILE A 36 -4.36 -7.35 7.31
CA ILE A 36 -5.33 -7.49 8.41
C ILE A 36 -5.85 -8.92 8.50
N VAL A 37 -6.26 -9.52 7.38
CA VAL A 37 -6.71 -10.92 7.34
C VAL A 37 -5.60 -11.86 7.80
N GLY A 38 -4.35 -11.62 7.38
CA GLY A 38 -3.19 -12.34 7.90
C GLY A 38 -3.04 -12.22 9.41
N LEU A 39 -3.16 -11.03 9.96
CA LEU A 39 -3.05 -10.81 11.41
C LEU A 39 -4.22 -11.44 12.20
N ILE A 40 -5.41 -11.53 11.63
CA ILE A 40 -6.57 -12.16 12.28
C ILE A 40 -6.41 -13.68 12.34
N PHE A 41 -5.97 -14.30 11.25
CA PHE A 41 -5.88 -15.77 11.16
C PHE A 41 -4.52 -16.33 11.57
N GLU A 42 -3.56 -15.46 11.86
CA GLU A 42 -2.19 -15.76 12.32
C GLU A 42 -1.56 -17.01 11.66
N PRO A 43 -1.48 -17.08 10.32
CA PRO A 43 -0.74 -18.15 9.65
C PRO A 43 0.76 -18.14 10.00
N LEU A 44 1.29 -16.99 10.39
CA LEU A 44 2.67 -16.76 10.80
C LEU A 44 2.67 -15.77 11.98
N PRO A 45 3.79 -15.60 12.70
CA PRO A 45 3.88 -14.59 13.74
C PRO A 45 3.49 -13.21 13.21
N GLY A 46 2.65 -12.47 13.95
CA GLY A 46 2.09 -11.19 13.48
C GLY A 46 3.14 -10.17 13.02
N ALA A 47 4.32 -10.14 13.67
CA ALA A 47 5.43 -9.31 13.25
C ALA A 47 5.94 -9.64 11.83
N VAL A 48 5.99 -10.92 11.47
CA VAL A 48 6.39 -11.37 10.12
C VAL A 48 5.37 -10.91 9.09
N ILE A 49 4.08 -11.06 9.39
CA ILE A 49 2.98 -10.64 8.50
C ILE A 49 2.99 -9.13 8.29
N GLY A 50 3.08 -8.35 9.38
CA GLY A 50 3.12 -6.89 9.33
C GLY A 50 4.31 -6.37 8.53
N ILE A 51 5.53 -6.86 8.81
CA ILE A 51 6.74 -6.44 8.08
C ILE A 51 6.66 -6.86 6.61
N THR A 52 6.15 -8.05 6.31
CA THR A 52 5.98 -8.50 4.91
C THR A 52 5.06 -7.54 4.15
N GLY A 53 3.94 -7.12 4.75
CA GLY A 53 3.04 -6.12 4.17
C GLY A 53 3.74 -4.79 3.89
N VAL A 54 4.50 -4.27 4.86
CA VAL A 54 5.28 -3.03 4.71
C VAL A 54 6.32 -3.16 3.60
N VAL A 55 7.04 -4.27 3.53
CA VAL A 55 8.06 -4.51 2.49
C VAL A 55 7.42 -4.57 1.11
N VAL A 56 6.30 -5.29 0.95
CA VAL A 56 5.57 -5.36 -0.32
C VAL A 56 5.12 -3.97 -0.75
N ILE A 57 4.54 -3.19 0.16
CA ILE A 57 4.10 -1.81 -0.11
C ILE A 57 5.29 -0.93 -0.51
N ALA A 58 6.43 -1.03 0.19
CA ALA A 58 7.60 -0.22 -0.09
C ALA A 58 8.21 -0.55 -1.46
N LEU A 59 8.33 -1.83 -1.79
CA LEU A 59 8.81 -2.30 -3.09
C LEU A 59 7.88 -1.87 -4.23
N CYS A 60 6.58 -1.83 -3.97
CA CYS A 60 5.56 -1.40 -4.93
C CYS A 60 5.14 0.07 -4.75
N SER A 61 5.92 0.89 -4.05
CA SER A 61 5.54 2.26 -3.65
C SER A 61 5.17 3.17 -4.82
N GLN A 62 5.86 3.03 -5.96
CA GLN A 62 5.55 3.74 -7.20
C GLN A 62 4.13 3.48 -7.73
N TRP A 63 3.53 2.32 -7.41
CA TRP A 63 2.19 1.95 -7.85
C TRP A 63 1.12 2.11 -6.77
N LEU A 64 1.53 2.12 -5.50
CA LEU A 64 0.62 2.04 -4.35
C LEU A 64 0.55 3.34 -3.53
N LEU A 65 1.65 4.09 -3.45
CA LEU A 65 1.77 5.23 -2.53
C LEU A 65 1.75 6.58 -3.24
N PHE A 66 2.35 6.68 -4.42
CA PHE A 66 2.59 7.95 -5.08
C PHE A 66 1.60 8.21 -6.21
N SER A 67 1.11 9.46 -6.29
CA SER A 67 0.37 9.92 -7.46
C SER A 67 1.32 10.18 -8.64
N PRO A 68 0.81 10.16 -9.89
CA PRO A 68 1.64 10.46 -11.06
C PRO A 68 2.37 11.81 -10.97
N ASP A 69 1.71 12.83 -10.39
CA ASP A 69 2.30 14.16 -10.20
C ASP A 69 3.44 14.16 -9.17
N GLN A 70 3.35 13.30 -8.15
CA GLN A 70 4.41 13.15 -7.15
C GLN A 70 5.64 12.47 -7.73
N MET A 71 5.45 11.50 -8.61
CA MET A 71 6.54 10.82 -9.32
C MET A 71 7.23 11.73 -10.35
N ALA A 72 6.48 12.64 -10.98
CA ALA A 72 7.02 13.60 -11.94
C ALA A 72 7.75 14.78 -11.26
N ALA A 73 7.49 15.02 -9.97
CA ALA A 73 8.12 16.10 -9.23
C ALA A 73 9.55 15.74 -8.79
N PRO A 74 10.51 16.68 -8.87
CA PRO A 74 11.84 16.44 -8.35
C PRO A 74 11.79 16.18 -6.84
N ALA A 75 12.58 15.21 -6.36
CA ALA A 75 12.59 14.81 -4.94
C ALA A 75 12.85 16.00 -3.98
N SER A 76 13.57 17.03 -4.45
CA SER A 76 13.79 18.28 -3.73
C SER A 76 12.50 19.01 -3.32
N LYS A 77 11.41 18.85 -4.07
CA LYS A 77 10.12 19.49 -3.76
C LYS A 77 9.48 18.95 -2.48
N TRP A 78 9.71 17.68 -2.16
CA TRP A 78 9.13 17.01 -0.99
C TRP A 78 10.08 16.97 0.21
N LEU A 79 11.37 17.14 -0.05
CA LEU A 79 12.45 17.18 0.94
C LEU A 79 12.85 18.62 1.33
N ALA A 80 12.17 19.63 0.77
CA ALA A 80 12.42 21.02 1.12
C ALA A 80 12.06 21.25 2.61
N PRO A 81 13.01 21.74 3.43
CA PRO A 81 12.70 22.12 4.79
C PRO A 81 11.56 23.15 4.81
N PRO A 82 10.68 23.16 5.83
CA PRO A 82 9.56 24.10 5.95
C PRO A 82 9.95 25.60 5.96
N LEU A 83 11.25 25.89 5.95
CA LEU A 83 11.83 27.23 6.04
C LEU A 83 12.41 27.73 4.71
N SER A 84 12.28 27.01 3.59
CA SER A 84 12.88 27.47 2.31
C SER A 84 12.23 28.73 1.70
N GLY A 85 11.16 29.25 2.31
CA GLY A 85 10.44 30.45 1.92
C GLY A 85 10.45 31.57 2.97
N ARG A 86 11.35 31.51 3.94
CA ARG A 86 11.62 32.61 4.89
C ARG A 86 13.06 33.09 4.79
#